data_AF-A0A3M1B352-F1
#
_entry.id   AF-A0A3M1B352-F1
#
_cell.length_a   1.000
_cell.length_b   1.000
_cell.length_c   1.000
_cell.angle_alpha   90.00
_cell.angle_beta   90.00
_cell.angle_gamma   90.00
#
_symmetry.space_group_name_H-M   'P 1'
#
loop_
_entity.id
_entity.type
_entity.pdbx_description
1 polymer ?
#
loop_
_entity_poly.entity_id
_entity_poly.type
_entity_poly.pdbx_seq_one_letter_code
_entity_poly.pdbx_strand_id
1 'polypeptide(L)' 'MKITGKQICAEFYLCRSDLLDDVEGLERMLERGMELCGFHLVRFDAHKFNPIGVTLIAIISESHVAIHT' A
#
# COMPACT_ATOMS: atom_id res chain seq x y z
N MET A 1 6.70 -29.34 -2.82
CA MET A 1 6.16 -28.19 -2.05
C MET A 1 5.23 -27.40 -2.96
N LYS A 2 4.03 -27.01 -2.53
CA LYS A 2 3.06 -26.26 -3.35
C LYS A 2 3.26 -24.76 -3.12
N ILE A 3 3.21 -23.95 -4.18
CA ILE A 3 3.27 -22.49 -4.08
C ILE A 3 1.94 -22.00 -3.48
N THR A 4 2.01 -21.23 -2.39
CA THR A 4 0.85 -20.72 -1.65
C THR A 4 0.54 -19.25 -1.91
N GLY A 5 1.43 -18.52 -2.59
CA GLY A 5 1.23 -17.11 -2.87
C GLY A 5 2.15 -16.58 -3.96
N LYS A 6 1.87 -15.34 -4.40
CA LYS A 6 2.70 -14.59 -5.34
C LYS A 6 3.02 -13.24 -4.72
N GLN A 7 4.30 -12.87 -4.73
CA GLN A 7 4.77 -11.55 -4.32
C GLN A 7 5.23 -10.78 -5.55
N ILE A 8 4.83 -9.51 -5.65
CA ILE A 8 5.25 -8.60 -6.70
C ILE A 8 5.95 -7.42 -6.01
N CYS A 9 7.16 -7.10 -6.48
CA CYS A 9 7.86 -5.89 -6.11
C CYS A 9 7.88 -4.96 -7.32
N ALA A 10 7.55 -3.70 -7.12
CA ALA A 10 7.49 -2.69 -8.17
C ALA A 10 8.04 -1.36 -7.67
N GLU A 11 8.62 -0.60 -8.58
CA GLU A 11 9.09 0.76 -8.34
C GLU A 11 8.29 1.72 -9.22
N PHE A 12 7.81 2.80 -8.62
CA PHE A 12 7.02 3.82 -9.31
C PHE A 12 7.78 5.13 -9.34
N TYR A 13 7.91 5.70 -10.53
CA TYR A 13 8.67 6.92 -10.81
C TYR A 13 7.75 8.03 -11.30
N LEU A 14 8.15 9.29 -11.09
CA LEU A 14 7.40 10.47 -11.53
C LEU A 14 5.96 10.51 -10.97
N CYS A 15 5.78 9.96 -9.78
CA CYS A 15 4.53 10.04 -9.06
C CYS A 15 4.25 11.48 -8.62
N ARG A 16 2.96 11.78 -8.47
CA ARG A 16 2.46 13.02 -7.90
C ARG A 16 2.95 13.19 -6.46
N SER A 17 3.85 14.15 -6.23
CA SER A 17 4.51 14.35 -4.93
C SER A 17 3.56 14.75 -3.81
N ASP A 18 2.45 15.40 -4.13
CA ASP A 18 1.40 15.75 -3.17
C ASP A 18 0.72 14.50 -2.59
N LEU A 19 0.58 13.44 -3.40
CA LEU A 19 0.01 12.18 -2.94
C LEU A 19 1.00 11.34 -2.13
N LEU A 20 2.30 11.41 -2.46
CA LEU A 20 3.33 10.62 -1.79
C LEU A 20 3.49 10.98 -0.30
N ASP A 21 3.09 12.18 0.11
CA ASP A 21 3.16 12.64 1.50
C ASP A 21 1.77 12.73 2.19
N ASP A 22 0.71 12.22 1.54
CA ASP A 22 -0.67 12.20 2.05
C ASP A 22 -1.08 10.78 2.46
N VAL A 23 -1.06 10.51 3.77
CA VAL A 23 -1.43 9.20 4.33
C VAL A 23 -2.84 8.79 3.91
N GLU A 24 -3.83 9.67 4.08
CA GLU A 24 -5.22 9.34 3.76
C GLU A 24 -5.42 9.18 2.25
N GLY A 25 -4.69 9.97 1.44
CA GLY A 25 -4.68 9.85 0.00
C GLY A 25 -4.15 8.49 -0.45
N LEU A 26 -3.05 8.04 0.13
CA LEU A 26 -2.46 6.72 -0.14
C LEU A 26 -3.37 5.58 0.32
N GLU A 27 -3.99 5.69 1.50
CA GLU A 27 -4.95 4.70 1.99
C GLU A 27 -6.15 4.57 1.04
N ARG A 28 -6.80 5.68 0.66
CA ARG A 28 -7.92 5.68 -0.29
C ARG A 28 -7.54 5.10 -1.65
N MET A 29 -6.36 5.46 -2.16
CA MET A 29 -5.86 4.94 -3.44
C MET A 29 -5.62 3.43 -3.36
N LEU A 30 -4.97 2.96 -2.29
CA LEU A 30 -4.64 1.56 -2.10
C LEU A 30 -5.90 0.72 -1.85
N GLU A 31 -6.83 1.20 -1.01
CA GLU A 31 -8.13 0.55 -0.77
C GLU A 31 -8.87 0.35 -2.09
N ARG A 32 -8.97 1.39 -2.90
CA ARG A 32 -9.61 1.31 -4.21
C ARG A 32 -8.92 0.30 -5.14
N GLY A 33 -7.59 0.28 -5.17
CA GLY A 33 -6.83 -0.69 -5.96
C GLY A 33 -7.07 -2.12 -5.50
N MET A 34 -7.15 -2.34 -4.19
CA MET A 34 -7.41 -3.66 -3.58
C MET A 34 -8.83 -4.15 -3.86
N GLU A 35 -9.84 -3.27 -3.75
CA GLU A 35 -11.23 -3.58 -4.13
C GLU A 35 -11.33 -4.06 -5.58
N LEU A 36 -10.68 -3.36 -6.51
CA LEU A 36 -10.67 -3.72 -7.93
C LEU A 36 -9.99 -5.07 -8.19
N CYS A 37 -9.02 -5.44 -7.36
CA CYS A 37 -8.35 -6.73 -7.43
C CYS A 37 -9.09 -7.85 -6.67
N GLY A 38 -10.17 -7.53 -5.96
CA GLY A 38 -10.92 -8.49 -5.14
C GLY A 38 -10.21 -8.89 -3.84
N PHE A 39 -9.26 -8.07 -3.34
CA PHE A 39 -8.63 -8.31 -2.04
C PHE A 39 -9.54 -7.87 -0.90
N HIS A 40 -9.53 -8.64 0.19
CA HIS A 40 -10.22 -8.27 1.42
C HIS A 40 -9.26 -7.57 2.39
N LEU A 41 -9.48 -6.28 2.61
CA LEU A 41 -8.74 -5.47 3.58
C LEU A 41 -9.18 -5.82 5.01
N VAL A 42 -8.20 -6.11 5.88
CA VAL A 42 -8.43 -6.29 7.32
C VAL A 42 -8.22 -4.97 8.06
N ARG A 43 -7.10 -4.27 7.79
CA ARG A 43 -6.81 -2.93 8.31
C ARG A 43 -5.62 -2.29 7.57
N PHE A 44 -5.51 -0.98 7.71
CA PHE A 44 -4.28 -0.26 7.43
C PHE A 44 -3.46 -0.04 8.71
N ASP A 45 -2.15 0.10 8.53
CA ASP A 45 -1.22 0.67 9.51
C ASP A 45 -0.27 1.62 8.75
N ALA A 46 -0.10 2.83 9.26
CA ALA A 46 0.61 3.88 8.54
C ALA A 46 1.48 4.73 9.46
N HIS A 47 2.62 5.16 8.94
CA HIS A 47 3.52 6.10 9.59
C HIS A 47 3.94 7.19 8.62
N LYS A 48 3.62 8.44 8.95
CA LYS A 48 4.14 9.63 8.26
C LYS A 48 5.43 10.09 8.93
N PHE A 49 6.49 10.21 8.13
CA PHE A 49 7.79 10.71 8.58
C PHE A 49 7.85 12.23 8.51
N ASN A 50 8.81 12.80 9.25
CA ASN A 50 9.13 14.22 9.21
C ASN A 50 10.55 14.41 8.64
N PRO A 51 10.75 15.28 7.62
CA PRO A 51 9.79 16.26 7.09
C PRO A 51 8.81 15.71 6.04
N ILE A 52 9.12 14.59 5.38
CA ILE A 52 8.29 14.00 4.30
C ILE A 52 8.40 12.47 4.31
N GLY A 53 7.41 11.82 3.69
CA GLY A 53 7.41 10.40 3.37
C GLY A 53 6.42 9.60 4.21
N VAL A 54 5.94 8.49 3.65
CA VAL A 54 4.93 7.63 4.27
C VAL A 54 5.33 6.17 4.13
N THR A 55 5.21 5.41 5.21
CA THR A 55 5.09 3.95 5.17
C THR A 55 3.64 3.58 5.41
N LEU A 56 3.04 2.86 4.46
CA LEU A 56 1.68 2.35 4.54
C LEU A 56 1.69 0.84 4.34
N ILE A 57 1.07 0.11 5.26
CA ILE A 57 0.89 -1.34 5.18
C ILE A 57 -0.61 -1.66 5.23
N ALA A 58 -1.11 -2.30 4.16
CA ALA A 58 -2.42 -2.93 4.16
C ALA A 58 -2.27 -4.40 4.59
N ILE A 59 -2.93 -4.77 5.69
CA ILE A 59 -3.05 -6.17 6.08
C ILE A 59 -4.26 -6.77 5.37
N ILE A 60 -4.03 -7.82 4.60
CA ILE A 60 -5.09 -8.60 3.93
C ILE A 60 -5.12 -10.02 4.48
N SER A 61 -6.14 -10.81 4.11
CA SER A 61 -6.45 -12.10 4.77
C SER A 61 -5.26 -13.02 5.05
N GLU A 62 -4.31 -13.16 4.12
CA GLU A 62 -3.18 -14.11 4.26
C GLU A 62 -1.81 -13.47 3.97
N SER A 63 -1.74 -12.15 3.75
CA SER A 63 -0.50 -11.45 3.39
C SER A 63 -0.59 -9.94 3.65
N HIS A 64 0.10 -9.12 2.85
CA HIS A 64 0.14 -7.66 2.99
C HIS A 64 0.42 -6.98 1.65
N VAL A 65 0.11 -5.69 1.58
CA VAL A 65 0.64 -4.76 0.58
C VAL A 65 1.35 -3.64 1.32
N ALA A 66 2.57 -3.29 0.91
CA ALA A 66 3.35 -2.23 1.52
C ALA A 66 3.71 -1.16 0.48
N ILE A 67 3.58 0.10 0.86
CA ILE A 67 4.04 1.26 0.10
C ILE A 67 5.01 2.03 0.98
N HIS A 68 6.18 2.34 0.41
CA HIS A 68 7.13 3.30 0.96
C HIS A 68 7.30 4.42 -0.06
N THR A 69 7.11 5.66 0.38
CA THR A 69 7.22 6.85 -0.45
C THR A 69 8.38 7.74 -0.02
#